data_AF-A0A1Q7YJR3-F1
#
_entry.id   AF-A0A1Q7YJR3-F1
#
_cell.length_a   1.000
_cell.length_b   1.000
_cell.length_c   1.000
_cell.angle_alpha   90.00
_cell.angle_beta   90.00
_cell.angle_gamma   90.00
#
_symmetry.space_group_name_H-M   'P 1'
#
loop_
_entity.id
_entity.type
_entity.pdbx_description
1 polymer ?
#
loop_
_entity_poly.entity_id
_entity_poly.type
_entity_poly.pdbx_seq_one_letter_code
_entity_poly.pdbx_strand_id
1 'polypeptide(L)'
;MYNVLEKLRRDEPLTMRERATHEQGLVSVLKQIHDELDGAVFDAYGWPVTLTDEEILERLVELNAERVREERSGMVRWLRPEFQKPSEGVAATFGEEFAAVPAAAAKQEKQPWPKSIPEQARAVRQALSSQRGVVIPQQLARAFTRARVERIEELLQTLVSLGQAREVSEGRYTS
;
A
#
# COMPACT_ATOMS: atom_id res chain seq x y z
N MET A 1 10.58 15.87 -23.80
CA MET A 1 11.61 14.82 -23.63
C MET A 1 11.13 13.49 -24.22
N TYR A 2 10.09 12.83 -23.68
CA TYR A 2 9.61 11.53 -24.19
C TYR A 2 9.19 11.51 -25.67
N ASN A 3 8.49 12.54 -26.18
CA ASN A 3 8.16 12.59 -27.62
C ASN A 3 9.40 12.66 -28.52
N VAL A 4 10.48 13.27 -28.04
CA VAL A 4 11.76 13.35 -28.78
C VAL A 4 12.49 12.01 -28.72
N LEU A 5 12.42 11.31 -27.58
CA LEU A 5 12.95 9.95 -27.42
C LEU A 5 12.26 8.95 -28.35
N GLU A 6 10.93 8.99 -28.42
CA GLU A 6 10.15 8.12 -29.32
C GLU A 6 10.48 8.38 -30.79
N LYS A 7 10.64 9.66 -31.18
CA LYS A 7 11.10 10.00 -32.53
C LYS A 7 12.51 9.48 -32.83
N LEU A 8 13.43 9.58 -31.87
CA LEU A 8 14.76 8.99 -32.02
C LEU A 8 14.73 7.46 -32.14
N ARG A 9 13.85 6.78 -31.40
CA ARG A 9 13.66 5.32 -31.53
C ARG A 9 13.11 4.91 -32.89
N ARG A 10 12.37 5.80 -33.55
CA ARG A 10 11.78 5.61 -34.89
C ARG A 10 12.64 6.17 -36.02
N ASP A 11 13.84 6.68 -35.72
CA ASP A 11 14.72 7.38 -36.68
C ASP A 11 14.03 8.56 -37.42
N GLU A 12 13.07 9.22 -36.77
CA GLU A 12 12.37 10.37 -37.35
C GLU A 12 13.20 11.66 -37.23
N PRO A 13 13.17 12.55 -38.24
CA PRO A 13 13.92 13.79 -38.20
C PRO A 13 13.39 14.75 -37.12
N LEU A 14 14.30 15.28 -36.30
CA LEU A 14 13.98 16.24 -35.25
C LEU A 14 13.92 17.68 -35.77
N THR A 15 12.86 18.39 -35.40
CA THR A 15 12.72 19.85 -35.61
C THR A 15 13.72 20.65 -34.77
N MET A 16 13.95 21.93 -35.07
CA MET A 16 14.90 22.76 -34.30
C MET A 16 14.56 22.84 -32.80
N ARG A 17 13.28 22.93 -32.43
CA ARG A 17 12.84 22.95 -31.03
C ARG A 17 13.07 21.60 -30.33
N GLU A 18 12.88 20.50 -31.06
CA GLU A 18 13.12 19.15 -30.56
C GLU A 18 14.62 18.86 -30.42
N ARG A 19 15.48 19.40 -31.30
CA ARG A 19 16.95 19.32 -31.16
C ARG A 19 17.45 20.04 -29.91
N ALA A 20 16.92 21.23 -29.62
CA ALA A 20 17.26 21.93 -28.37
C ALA A 20 16.84 21.10 -27.13
N THR A 21 15.69 20.43 -27.20
CA THR A 21 15.22 19.53 -26.13
C THR A 21 16.08 18.25 -26.04
N HIS A 22 16.55 17.74 -27.18
CA HIS A 22 17.43 16.58 -27.26
C HIS A 22 18.75 16.83 -26.55
N GLU A 23 19.37 17.98 -26.82
CA GLU A 23 20.66 18.38 -26.23
C GLU A 23 20.53 18.71 -24.74
N GLN A 24 19.57 19.56 -24.37
CA GLN A 24 19.37 19.96 -22.96
C GLN A 24 18.89 18.80 -22.09
N GLY A 25 18.09 17.90 -22.66
CA GLY A 25 17.55 16.73 -21.97
C GLY A 25 18.44 15.49 -22.04
N LEU A 26 19.62 15.58 -22.69
CA LEU A 26 20.54 14.44 -22.90
C LEU A 26 19.82 13.18 -23.38
N VAL A 27 18.92 13.33 -24.36
CA VAL A 27 17.96 12.28 -24.73
C VAL A 27 18.65 11.03 -25.29
N SER A 28 19.84 11.16 -25.90
CA SER A 28 20.68 10.01 -26.27
C SER A 28 21.11 9.16 -25.06
N VAL A 29 21.53 9.81 -23.97
CA VAL A 29 21.96 9.12 -22.74
C VAL A 29 20.77 8.45 -22.07
N LEU A 30 19.63 9.14 -22.03
CA LEU A 30 18.38 8.57 -21.53
C LEU A 30 17.99 7.31 -22.32
N LYS A 31 18.07 7.36 -23.66
CA LYS A 31 17.82 6.20 -24.52
C LYS A 31 18.74 5.03 -24.15
N GLN A 32 20.05 5.29 -24.05
CA GLN A 32 21.03 4.25 -23.71
C GLN A 32 20.71 3.60 -22.36
N ILE A 33 20.44 4.40 -21.32
CA ILE A 33 20.12 3.87 -19.99
C ILE A 33 18.83 3.04 -20.02
N HIS A 34 17.82 3.46 -20.78
CA HIS A 34 16.59 2.68 -20.95
C HIS A 34 16.87 1.35 -21.65
N ASP A 35 17.63 1.35 -22.73
CA ASP A 35 17.96 0.13 -23.47
C ASP A 35 18.81 -0.83 -22.61
N GLU A 36 19.75 -0.31 -21.80
CA GLU A 36 20.53 -1.09 -20.82
C GLU A 36 19.64 -1.67 -19.72
N LEU A 37 18.68 -0.88 -19.21
CA LEU A 37 17.73 -1.34 -18.20
C LEU A 37 16.81 -2.42 -18.75
N ASP A 38 16.25 -2.22 -19.94
CA ASP A 38 15.39 -3.18 -20.61
C ASP A 38 16.14 -4.50 -20.79
N GLY A 39 17.37 -4.46 -21.31
CA GLY A 39 18.25 -5.63 -21.42
C GLY A 39 18.48 -6.34 -20.09
N ALA A 40 18.82 -5.61 -19.02
CA ALA A 40 19.01 -6.18 -17.69
C ALA A 40 17.72 -6.81 -17.11
N VAL A 41 16.55 -6.24 -17.41
CA VAL A 41 15.25 -6.81 -17.03
C VAL A 41 15.01 -8.12 -17.78
N PHE A 42 15.21 -8.14 -19.10
CA PHE A 42 15.11 -9.37 -19.91
C PHE A 42 16.04 -10.47 -19.38
N ASP A 43 17.30 -10.13 -19.08
CA ASP A 43 18.27 -11.07 -18.51
C ASP A 43 17.83 -11.61 -17.14
N ALA A 44 17.27 -10.76 -16.27
CA ALA A 44 16.79 -11.15 -14.95
C ALA A 44 15.61 -12.14 -15.02
N TYR A 45 14.76 -12.02 -16.04
CA TYR A 45 13.68 -12.97 -16.31
C TYR A 45 14.12 -14.15 -17.21
N GLY A 46 15.33 -14.12 -17.75
CA GLY A 46 15.82 -15.10 -18.73
C GLY A 46 15.07 -15.06 -20.06
N TRP A 47 14.54 -13.90 -20.43
CA TRP A 47 13.71 -13.69 -21.62
C TRP A 47 14.54 -13.09 -22.76
N PRO A 48 14.23 -13.43 -24.03
CA PRO A 48 14.90 -12.81 -25.17
C PRO A 48 14.47 -11.34 -25.32
N VAL A 49 15.42 -10.45 -25.67
CA VAL A 49 15.14 -9.01 -25.93
C VAL A 49 14.32 -8.75 -27.20
N THR A 50 14.06 -9.79 -27.99
CA THR A 50 13.31 -9.70 -29.25
C THR A 50 11.80 -9.85 -29.08
N LEU A 51 11.32 -10.01 -27.84
CA LEU A 51 9.90 -10.18 -27.56
C LEU A 51 9.11 -8.90 -27.88
N THR A 52 7.92 -9.10 -28.41
CA THR A 52 6.94 -8.03 -28.57
C THR A 52 6.24 -7.73 -27.26
N ASP A 53 5.66 -6.52 -27.15
CA ASP A 53 4.90 -6.11 -25.97
C ASP A 53 3.77 -7.10 -25.61
N GLU A 54 3.07 -7.63 -26.62
CA GLU A 54 2.00 -8.63 -26.42
C GLU A 54 2.54 -9.92 -25.79
N GLU A 55 3.66 -10.44 -26.29
CA GLU A 55 4.30 -11.66 -25.79
C GLU A 55 4.91 -11.47 -24.39
N ILE A 56 5.35 -10.25 -24.06
CA ILE A 56 5.79 -9.87 -22.72
C ILE A 56 4.59 -9.91 -21.76
N LEU A 57 3.48 -9.29 -22.16
CA LEU A 57 2.26 -9.26 -21.36
C LEU A 57 1.70 -10.67 -21.11
N GLU A 58 1.68 -11.53 -22.13
CA GLU A 58 1.24 -12.93 -22.01
C GLU A 58 2.08 -13.68 -20.96
N ARG A 59 3.41 -13.63 -21.09
CA ARG A 59 4.32 -14.27 -20.12
C ARG A 59 4.18 -13.72 -18.70
N LEU A 60 3.97 -12.41 -18.55
CA LEU A 60 3.75 -11.79 -17.24
C LEU A 60 2.44 -12.27 -16.60
N VAL A 61 1.38 -12.42 -17.38
CA VAL A 61 0.09 -12.94 -16.90
C VAL A 61 0.22 -14.38 -16.45
N GLU A 62 0.93 -15.21 -17.21
CA GLU A 62 1.22 -16.61 -16.84
C GLU A 62 2.04 -16.70 -15.55
N LEU A 63 3.12 -15.92 -15.45
CA LEU A 63 3.97 -15.86 -14.26
C LEU A 63 3.18 -15.38 -13.03
N ASN A 64 2.31 -14.39 -13.21
CA ASN A 64 1.45 -13.91 -12.14
C ASN A 64 0.47 -15.00 -11.68
N ALA A 65 -0.13 -15.74 -12.61
CA ALA A 65 -1.01 -16.85 -12.27
C ALA A 65 -0.29 -17.96 -11.49
N GLU A 66 0.97 -18.22 -11.80
CA GLU A 66 1.83 -19.13 -11.03
C GLU A 66 2.08 -18.60 -9.62
N ARG A 67 2.52 -17.35 -9.48
CA ARG A 67 2.76 -16.74 -8.16
C ARG A 67 1.50 -16.72 -7.29
N VAL A 68 0.33 -16.43 -7.87
CA VAL A 68 -0.95 -16.50 -7.14
C VAL A 68 -1.22 -17.91 -6.61
N ARG A 69 -0.86 -18.97 -7.35
CA ARG A 69 -0.99 -20.35 -6.87
C ARG A 69 -0.01 -20.64 -5.73
N GLU A 70 1.24 -20.21 -5.86
CA GLU A 70 2.25 -20.34 -4.80
C GLU A 70 1.78 -19.62 -3.52
N GLU A 71 1.29 -18.38 -3.63
CA GLU A 71 0.82 -17.58 -2.50
C GLU A 71 -0.39 -18.23 -1.81
N ARG A 72 -1.33 -18.80 -2.57
CA ARG A 72 -2.46 -19.57 -2.02
C ARG A 72 -2.00 -20.80 -1.24
N SER A 73 -0.87 -21.38 -1.62
CA SER A 73 -0.23 -22.48 -0.87
C SER A 73 0.64 -21.98 0.31
N GLY A 74 0.68 -20.67 0.55
CA GLY A 74 1.47 -20.04 1.62
C GLY A 74 2.92 -19.77 1.25
N MET A 75 3.31 -19.98 -0.02
CA MET A 75 4.67 -19.76 -0.51
C MET A 75 4.73 -18.41 -1.25
N VAL A 76 5.44 -17.44 -0.66
CA VAL A 76 5.70 -16.14 -1.30
C VAL A 76 7.16 -16.07 -1.72
N ARG A 77 7.41 -15.86 -3.02
CA ARG A 77 8.77 -15.69 -3.57
C ARG A 77 9.20 -14.23 -3.50
N TRP A 78 9.86 -13.87 -2.40
CA TRP A 78 10.44 -12.54 -2.23
C TRP A 78 11.71 -12.39 -3.08
N LEU A 79 11.78 -11.32 -3.88
CA LEU A 79 12.98 -10.96 -4.65
C LEU A 79 14.11 -10.50 -3.72
N ARG A 80 13.74 -9.78 -2.66
CA ARG A 80 14.64 -9.30 -1.59
C ARG A 80 14.01 -9.65 -0.24
N PRO A 81 14.06 -10.93 0.19
CA PRO A 81 13.39 -11.37 1.41
C PRO A 81 13.73 -10.51 2.63
N GLU A 82 14.96 -10.02 2.72
CA GLU A 82 15.45 -9.19 3.82
C GLU A 82 14.81 -7.79 3.90
N PHE A 83 14.21 -7.29 2.81
CA PHE A 83 13.50 -6.00 2.77
C PHE A 83 11.99 -6.14 2.53
N GLN A 84 11.57 -7.20 1.86
CA GLN A 84 10.20 -7.38 1.39
C GLN A 84 9.37 -8.31 2.29
N LYS A 85 10.00 -9.34 2.88
CA LYS A 85 9.28 -10.21 3.81
C LYS A 85 8.95 -9.37 5.05
N PRO A 86 7.68 -9.25 5.45
CA PRO A 86 7.35 -8.63 6.72
C PRO A 86 8.10 -9.40 7.80
N SER A 87 9.02 -8.73 8.51
CA SER A 87 9.57 -9.30 9.73
C SER A 87 8.41 -9.49 10.72
N GLU A 88 8.56 -10.42 11.66
CA GLU A 88 7.70 -10.50 12.83
C GLU A 88 7.82 -9.18 13.63
N GLY A 89 7.20 -8.09 13.16
CA GLY A 89 7.21 -6.81 13.87
C GLY A 89 7.17 -5.54 13.02
N VAL A 90 7.54 -5.54 11.73
CA VAL A 90 7.50 -4.29 10.94
C VAL A 90 6.99 -4.56 9.53
N ALA A 91 5.69 -4.35 9.33
CA ALA A 91 5.16 -4.06 8.01
C ALA A 91 5.82 -2.75 7.54
N ALA A 92 6.75 -2.85 6.59
CA ALA A 92 7.26 -1.69 5.89
C ALA A 92 6.09 -1.07 5.12
N THR A 93 5.51 -0.01 5.67
CA THR A 93 4.58 0.89 4.98
C THR A 93 5.37 1.65 3.92
N PHE A 94 5.59 1.03 2.77
CA PHE A 94 5.90 1.75 1.55
C PHE A 94 4.57 2.11 0.86
N GLY A 95 4.23 3.39 0.86
CA GLY A 95 3.14 3.94 0.05
C GLY A 95 1.78 4.03 0.74
N GLU A 96 1.63 4.99 1.66
CA GLU A 96 0.34 5.67 1.80
C GLU A 96 0.09 6.51 0.53
N GLU A 97 -0.49 5.89 -0.51
CA GLU A 97 -1.30 6.51 -1.59
C GLU A 97 -1.50 5.57 -2.80
N PHE A 98 -1.53 4.25 -2.60
CA PHE A 98 -2.51 3.47 -3.33
C PHE A 98 -3.63 3.17 -2.36
N ALA A 99 -4.85 3.52 -2.74
CA ALA A 99 -6.04 3.02 -2.07
C ALA A 99 -5.98 1.50 -2.11
N ALA A 100 -5.32 0.91 -1.10
CA ALA A 100 -5.40 -0.48 -0.78
C ALA A 100 -6.89 -0.73 -0.61
N VAL A 101 -7.49 -1.36 -1.62
CA VAL A 101 -8.81 -1.97 -1.46
C VAL A 101 -8.59 -2.93 -0.29
N PRO A 102 -9.19 -2.68 0.89
CA PRO A 102 -8.86 -3.48 2.05
C PRO A 102 -9.24 -4.91 1.73
N ALA A 103 -8.23 -5.79 1.73
CA ALA A 103 -8.42 -7.22 1.78
C ALA A 103 -9.50 -7.49 2.84
N ALA A 104 -10.53 -8.22 2.43
CA ALA A 104 -11.77 -8.39 3.17
C ALA A 104 -11.52 -8.66 4.66
N ALA A 105 -11.59 -7.59 5.46
CA ALA A 105 -11.61 -7.70 6.89
C ALA A 105 -12.83 -8.55 7.24
N ALA A 106 -12.59 -9.67 7.93
CA ALA A 106 -13.64 -10.49 8.49
C ALA A 106 -14.70 -9.58 9.12
N LYS A 107 -15.96 -9.78 8.74
CA LYS A 107 -17.10 -9.00 9.24
C LYS A 107 -17.13 -9.12 10.76
N GLN A 108 -16.53 -8.17 11.48
CA GLN A 108 -16.77 -8.03 12.90
C GLN A 108 -18.24 -7.67 13.06
N GLU A 109 -18.98 -8.51 13.77
CA GLU A 109 -20.37 -8.25 14.13
C GLU A 109 -20.43 -6.91 14.86
N LYS A 110 -21.04 -5.92 14.21
CA LYS A 110 -21.11 -4.56 14.73
C LYS A 110 -22.03 -4.55 15.95
N GLN A 111 -21.50 -4.14 17.10
CA GLN A 111 -22.29 -4.07 18.32
C GLN A 111 -23.29 -2.89 18.26
N PRO A 112 -24.51 -3.04 18.80
CA PRO A 112 -25.43 -1.91 18.95
C PRO A 112 -24.88 -0.90 19.96
N TRP A 113 -24.97 0.39 19.63
CA TRP A 113 -24.53 1.45 20.55
C TRP A 113 -25.50 1.55 21.75
N PRO A 114 -25.04 1.35 23.00
CA PRO A 114 -25.89 1.40 24.17
C PRO A 114 -26.37 2.82 24.48
N LYS A 115 -27.55 2.94 25.11
CA LYS A 115 -28.17 4.24 25.41
C LYS A 115 -27.70 4.86 26.73
N SER A 116 -27.24 4.06 27.68
CA SER A 116 -26.81 4.55 28.99
C SER A 116 -25.31 4.87 29.01
N ILE A 117 -24.92 5.93 29.73
CA ILE A 117 -23.51 6.36 29.85
C ILE A 117 -22.61 5.25 30.43
N PRO A 118 -23.01 4.52 31.50
CA PRO A 118 -22.16 3.46 32.06
C PRO A 118 -21.94 2.29 31.10
N GLU A 119 -22.95 1.94 30.30
CA GLU A 119 -22.82 0.88 29.29
C GLU A 119 -21.96 1.34 28.10
N GLN A 120 -22.06 2.61 27.70
CA GLN A 120 -21.19 3.19 26.66
C GLN A 120 -19.72 3.11 27.06
N ALA A 121 -19.38 3.52 28.29
CA ALA A 121 -18.00 3.43 28.81
C ALA A 121 -17.49 1.98 28.84
N ARG A 122 -18.34 1.02 29.26
CA ARG A 122 -17.98 -0.40 29.27
C ARG A 122 -17.74 -0.95 27.86
N ALA A 123 -18.60 -0.61 26.91
CA ALA A 123 -18.50 -1.05 25.52
C ALA A 123 -17.24 -0.51 24.84
N VAL A 124 -16.95 0.79 25.03
CA VAL A 124 -15.72 1.45 24.52
C VAL A 124 -14.47 0.79 25.12
N ARG A 125 -14.45 0.53 26.42
CA ARG A 125 -13.33 -0.15 27.09
C ARG A 125 -13.13 -1.58 26.58
N GLN A 126 -14.21 -2.35 26.42
CA GLN A 126 -14.12 -3.72 25.90
C GLN A 126 -13.63 -3.74 24.45
N ALA A 127 -14.06 -2.78 23.64
CA ALA A 127 -13.60 -2.65 22.27
C ALA A 127 -12.13 -2.22 22.20
N LEU A 128 -11.69 -1.32 23.08
CA LEU A 128 -10.28 -0.93 23.22
C LEU A 128 -9.40 -2.11 23.68
N SER A 129 -9.84 -2.91 24.67
CA SER A 129 -9.06 -4.07 25.15
C SER A 129 -9.04 -5.24 24.16
N SER A 130 -10.05 -5.35 23.30
CA SER A 130 -10.10 -6.36 22.23
C SER A 130 -9.15 -6.03 21.08
N GLN A 131 -8.87 -4.74 20.85
CA GLN A 131 -7.91 -4.29 19.85
C GLN A 131 -6.50 -4.22 20.47
N ARG A 132 -5.67 -5.23 20.23
CA ARG A 132 -4.26 -5.21 20.65
C ARG A 132 -3.49 -4.22 19.78
N GLY A 133 -3.37 -2.98 20.24
CA GLY A 133 -2.60 -1.95 19.55
C GLY A 133 -3.01 -0.53 19.91
N VAL A 134 -2.50 0.41 19.12
CA VAL A 134 -2.88 1.82 19.18
C VAL A 134 -4.12 2.01 18.31
N VAL A 135 -5.16 2.61 18.86
CA VAL A 135 -6.48 2.75 18.23
C VAL A 135 -6.84 4.22 18.09
N ILE A 136 -7.37 4.59 16.92
CA ILE A 136 -7.98 5.90 16.67
C ILE A 136 -9.50 5.86 16.91
N PRO A 137 -10.13 6.94 17.41
CA PRO A 137 -11.57 6.98 17.68
C PRO A 137 -12.46 6.55 16.50
N GLN A 138 -12.05 6.87 15.26
CA GLN A 138 -12.76 6.48 14.04
C GLN A 138 -12.76 4.96 13.82
N GLN A 139 -11.66 4.28 14.18
CA GLN A 139 -11.55 2.82 14.08
C GLN A 139 -12.44 2.15 15.12
N LEU A 140 -12.52 2.74 16.32
CA LEU A 140 -13.40 2.25 17.38
C LEU A 140 -14.89 2.44 17.01
N ALA A 141 -15.24 3.55 16.36
CA ALA A 141 -16.61 3.82 15.91
C ALA A 141 -17.11 2.78 14.89
N ARG A 142 -16.22 2.23 14.05
CA ARG A 142 -16.57 1.20 13.06
C ARG A 142 -17.03 -0.13 13.68
N ALA A 143 -16.66 -0.40 14.93
CA ALA A 143 -17.13 -1.56 15.68
C ALA A 143 -18.60 -1.45 16.13
N PHE A 144 -19.21 -0.26 16.00
CA PHE A 144 -20.56 0.02 16.45
C PHE A 144 -21.49 0.45 15.30
N THR A 145 -22.79 0.17 15.41
CA THR A 145 -23.77 0.50 14.35
C THR A 145 -24.27 1.96 14.38
N ARG A 146 -24.20 2.65 15.53
CA ARG A 146 -24.75 4.01 15.73
C ARG A 146 -23.90 4.90 16.64
N ALA A 147 -22.61 4.63 16.74
CA ALA A 147 -21.72 5.43 17.58
C ALA A 147 -21.32 6.73 16.86
N ARG A 148 -21.29 7.84 17.61
CA ARG A 148 -20.69 9.10 17.13
C ARG A 148 -19.22 9.12 17.55
N VAL A 149 -18.35 9.56 16.64
CA VAL A 149 -16.90 9.64 16.89
C VAL A 149 -16.60 10.59 18.04
N GLU A 150 -17.22 11.76 18.05
CA GLU A 150 -17.13 12.77 19.13
C GLU A 150 -17.45 12.16 20.51
N ARG A 151 -18.52 11.35 20.59
CA ARG A 151 -18.93 10.72 21.84
C ARG A 151 -17.96 9.66 22.32
N ILE A 152 -17.34 8.93 21.39
CA ILE A 152 -16.31 7.95 21.71
C ILE A 152 -15.05 8.65 22.23
N GLU A 153 -14.68 9.77 21.63
CA GLU A 153 -13.54 10.58 22.06
C GLU A 153 -13.72 11.14 23.48
N GLU A 154 -14.89 11.72 23.79
CA GLU A 154 -15.24 12.15 25.16
C GLU A 154 -15.12 11.01 26.18
N LEU A 155 -15.60 9.82 25.82
CA LEU A 155 -15.53 8.64 26.68
C LEU A 155 -14.09 8.12 26.83
N LEU A 156 -13.28 8.17 25.78
CA LEU A 156 -11.87 7.80 25.84
C LEU A 156 -11.08 8.77 26.72
N GLN A 157 -11.29 10.08 26.60
CA GLN A 157 -10.69 11.09 27.49
C GLN A 157 -11.09 10.87 28.95
N THR A 158 -12.36 10.52 29.18
CA THR A 158 -12.84 10.16 30.52
C THR A 158 -12.13 8.89 31.02
N LEU A 159 -12.01 7.84 30.19
CA LEU A 159 -11.31 6.60 30.55
C LEU A 159 -9.81 6.82 30.80
N VAL A 160 -9.17 7.72 30.06
CA VAL A 160 -7.78 8.14 30.31
C VAL A 160 -7.66 8.83 31.68
N SER A 161 -8.59 9.73 32.00
CA SER A 161 -8.64 10.42 33.29
C SER A 161 -8.85 9.45 34.46
N LEU A 162 -9.59 8.35 34.24
CA LEU A 162 -9.79 7.27 35.20
C LEU A 162 -8.65 6.23 35.22
N GLY A 163 -7.62 6.37 34.38
CA GLY A 163 -6.50 5.42 34.26
C GLY A 163 -6.87 4.07 33.64
N GLN A 164 -8.04 3.98 32.99
CA GLN A 164 -8.55 2.78 32.31
C GLN A 164 -8.20 2.72 30.82
N ALA A 165 -7.56 3.77 30.30
CA ALA A 165 -6.97 3.85 28.96
C ALA A 165 -5.73 4.74 29.04
N ARG A 166 -4.81 4.61 28.08
CA ARG A 166 -3.63 5.48 27.93
C ARG A 166 -3.67 6.17 26.58
N GLU A 167 -3.41 7.46 26.57
CA GLU A 167 -3.15 8.22 25.35
C GLU A 167 -1.66 8.12 25.01
N VAL A 168 -1.35 7.62 23.81
CA VAL A 168 0.04 7.40 23.35
C VAL A 168 0.52 8.60 22.53
N SER A 169 -0.38 9.24 21.79
CA SER A 169 -0.17 10.50 21.06
C SER A 169 -1.53 11.16 20.81
N GLU A 170 -1.58 12.42 20.40
CA GLU A 170 -2.86 13.14 20.13
C GLU A 170 -3.83 12.27 19.32
N GLY A 171 -4.98 11.93 19.94
CA GLY A 171 -6.04 11.15 19.30
C GLY A 171 -5.74 9.66 19.11
N ARG A 172 -4.74 9.11 19.80
CA ARG A 172 -4.35 7.70 19.74
C ARG A 172 -4.36 7.06 21.13
N TYR A 173 -5.25 6.10 21.31
CA TYR A 173 -5.52 5.47 22.61
C TYR A 173 -5.10 4.00 22.62
N THR A 174 -4.68 3.50 23.78
CA THR A 174 -4.40 2.09 24.05
C THR A 174 -4.98 1.68 25.40
N SER A 175 -5.18 0.37 25.61
CA SER A 175 -5.77 -0.18 26.84
C SER A 175 -4.82 -0.14 28.03
#